data_AF-A0A252BSQ3-F1
#
_entry.id   AF-A0A252BSQ3-F1
#
_cell.length_a   1.000
_cell.length_b   1.000
_cell.length_c   1.000
_cell.angle_alpha   90.00
_cell.angle_beta   90.00
_cell.angle_gamma   90.00
#
_symmetry.space_group_name_H-M   'P 1'
#
loop_
_entity.id
_entity.type
_entity.pdbx_description
1 polymer ?
#
loop_
_entity_poly.entity_id
_entity_poly.type
_entity_poly.pdbx_seq_one_letter_code
_entity_poly.pdbx_strand_id
1 'polypeptide(L)'
;MLADQMQSLASELLRGGQKHGNEWKAGSIAGEVGNSLSVCLSGAKKGRWKDFAAGIGGDPLDLIAACLTGGDLKDAFKWACNWLGISNETVEIRRAEIQQKAEICKVEAEQQAQRRVMRARDFWMAAQSDITGTPVAAYLHGRGIDLQKLGHAPGAIRFAPAQYCTEIDAPLPAMLAAITNLEGRCVAVHQTWLGQHGGQWTKAKLELPKKVLGGFR
;
A
#
# COMPACT_ATOMS: atom_id res chain seq x y z
N MET A 1 -20.34 12.25 9.26
CA MET A 1 -21.81 12.21 9.48
C MET A 1 -22.15 12.09 10.96
N LEU A 2 -21.94 10.95 11.64
CA LEU A 2 -22.24 10.84 13.09
C LEU A 2 -21.38 11.77 13.95
N ALA A 3 -20.05 11.76 13.74
CA ALA A 3 -19.13 12.65 14.45
C ALA A 3 -19.47 14.13 14.24
N ASP A 4 -20.08 14.49 13.10
CA ASP A 4 -20.46 15.88 12.82
C ASP A 4 -21.62 16.36 13.68
N GLN A 5 -22.51 15.44 14.03
CA GLN A 5 -23.66 15.67 14.90
C GLN A 5 -23.44 15.10 16.31
N MET A 6 -22.17 14.97 16.75
CA MET A 6 -21.83 14.26 17.99
C MET A 6 -22.49 14.89 19.23
N GLN A 7 -22.67 16.21 19.25
CA GLN A 7 -23.33 16.87 20.39
C GLN A 7 -24.80 16.43 20.50
N SER A 8 -25.54 16.45 19.39
CA SER A 8 -26.93 15.99 19.36
C SER A 8 -27.02 14.51 19.73
N LEU A 9 -26.16 13.68 19.12
CA LEU A 9 -26.10 12.25 19.39
C LEU A 9 -25.79 11.95 20.87
N ALA A 10 -24.79 12.62 21.45
CA ALA A 10 -24.41 12.43 22.84
C ALA A 10 -25.54 12.86 23.79
N SER A 11 -26.24 13.95 23.50
CA SER A 11 -27.37 14.40 24.32
C SER A 11 -28.56 13.43 24.30
N GLU A 12 -28.76 12.72 23.18
CA GLU A 12 -29.85 11.76 23.04
C GLU A 12 -29.54 10.42 23.72
N LEU A 13 -28.31 9.92 23.55
CA LEU A 13 -27.85 8.66 24.12
C LEU A 13 -27.53 8.78 25.62
N LEU A 14 -27.00 9.91 26.06
CA LEU A 14 -26.50 10.15 27.42
C LEU A 14 -27.26 11.31 28.07
N ARG A 15 -28.56 11.10 28.30
CA ARG A 15 -29.52 12.16 28.67
C ARG A 15 -29.22 12.91 29.96
N GLY A 16 -28.59 12.27 30.95
CA GLY A 16 -28.13 12.89 32.19
C GLY A 16 -26.72 13.48 32.09
N GLY A 17 -26.06 13.33 30.94
CA GLY A 17 -24.76 13.93 30.71
C GLY A 17 -24.81 15.44 30.49
N GLN A 18 -23.66 16.10 30.59
CA GLN A 18 -23.54 17.55 30.47
C GLN A 18 -22.33 17.94 29.62
N LYS A 19 -22.45 19.06 28.91
CA LYS A 19 -21.35 19.62 28.11
C LYS A 19 -20.35 20.32 29.01
N HIS A 20 -19.11 19.82 29.05
CA HIS A 20 -17.98 20.43 29.75
C HIS A 20 -16.90 20.84 28.74
N GLY A 21 -16.88 22.13 28.39
CA GLY A 21 -15.98 22.67 27.37
C GLY A 21 -16.19 21.98 26.03
N ASN A 22 -15.19 21.22 25.60
CA ASN A 22 -15.18 20.52 24.32
C ASN A 22 -15.60 19.05 24.41
N GLU A 23 -16.10 18.63 25.56
CA GLU A 23 -16.50 17.26 25.85
C GLU A 23 -17.95 17.20 26.32
N TRP A 24 -18.63 16.07 26.07
CA TRP A 24 -19.85 15.68 26.76
C TRP A 24 -19.50 14.63 27.80
N LYS A 25 -19.88 14.86 29.06
CA LYS A 25 -19.54 13.98 30.18
C LYS A 25 -20.76 13.33 30.78
N ALA A 26 -20.65 12.04 31.10
CA ALA A 26 -21.68 11.24 31.76
C ALA A 26 -21.04 10.27 32.76
N GLY A 27 -21.86 9.62 33.60
CA GLY A 27 -21.41 8.62 34.57
C GLY A 27 -21.05 7.28 33.95
N SER A 28 -21.78 6.85 32.92
CA SER A 28 -21.50 5.65 32.13
C SER A 28 -22.33 5.67 30.84
N ILE A 29 -22.32 4.54 30.11
CA ILE A 29 -23.17 4.32 28.94
C ILE A 29 -24.68 4.32 29.25
N ALA A 30 -25.08 4.18 30.52
CA ALA A 30 -26.48 4.29 30.95
C ALA A 30 -26.96 5.76 31.02
N GLY A 31 -26.05 6.72 30.85
CA GLY A 31 -26.39 8.13 30.65
C GLY A 31 -26.70 8.91 31.93
N GLU A 32 -26.38 8.37 33.11
CA GLU A 32 -26.48 9.08 34.39
C GLU A 32 -25.49 10.25 34.50
N VAL A 33 -25.73 11.14 35.45
CA VAL A 33 -24.82 12.28 35.73
C VAL A 33 -23.48 11.75 36.26
N GLY A 34 -22.37 12.22 35.68
CA GLY A 34 -21.04 11.86 36.17
C GLY A 34 -19.94 12.32 35.23
N ASN A 35 -18.70 11.91 35.54
CA ASN A 35 -17.50 12.30 34.80
C ASN A 35 -16.67 11.10 34.29
N SER A 36 -17.16 9.88 34.47
CA SER A 36 -16.41 8.66 34.13
C SER A 36 -16.47 8.32 32.63
N LEU A 37 -17.48 8.82 31.91
CA LEU A 37 -17.56 8.74 30.46
C LEU A 37 -17.38 10.12 29.86
N SER A 38 -16.52 10.24 28.85
CA SER A 38 -16.32 11.47 28.08
C SER A 38 -16.40 11.23 26.57
N VAL A 39 -17.07 12.13 25.86
CA VAL A 39 -17.20 12.18 24.39
C VAL A 39 -16.60 13.48 23.89
N CYS A 40 -15.66 13.41 22.94
CA CYS A 40 -15.03 14.58 22.34
C CYS A 40 -15.93 15.19 21.25
N LEU A 41 -16.30 16.46 21.40
CA LEU A 41 -17.26 17.14 20.52
C LEU A 41 -16.62 17.92 19.36
N SER A 42 -15.34 18.28 19.46
CA SER A 42 -14.63 18.95 18.36
C SER A 42 -13.11 18.71 18.40
N GLY A 43 -12.39 19.22 17.38
CA GLY A 43 -10.96 19.00 17.21
C GLY A 43 -10.62 17.66 16.58
N ALA A 44 -9.34 17.29 16.57
CA ALA A 44 -8.82 16.10 15.86
C ALA A 44 -9.41 14.77 16.37
N LYS A 45 -9.98 14.75 17.59
CA LYS A 45 -10.60 13.57 18.20
C LYS A 45 -12.13 13.63 18.20
N LYS A 46 -12.75 14.55 17.44
CA LYS A 46 -14.20 14.69 17.34
C LYS A 46 -14.88 13.34 17.09
N GLY A 47 -15.88 13.01 17.91
CA GLY A 47 -16.62 11.75 17.84
C GLY A 47 -16.00 10.59 18.62
N ARG A 48 -14.77 10.73 19.14
CA ARG A 48 -14.17 9.71 20.01
C ARG A 48 -14.75 9.80 21.41
N TRP A 49 -15.02 8.65 22.02
CA TRP A 49 -15.50 8.57 23.38
C TRP A 49 -14.76 7.49 24.18
N LYS A 50 -14.81 7.61 25.50
CA LYS A 50 -14.25 6.65 26.43
C LYS A 50 -15.07 6.63 27.72
N ASP A 51 -15.39 5.44 28.20
CA ASP A 51 -15.73 5.21 29.61
C ASP A 51 -14.45 4.76 30.33
N PHE A 52 -13.97 5.61 31.22
CA PHE A 52 -12.73 5.40 31.98
C PHE A 52 -12.91 4.36 33.10
N ALA A 53 -14.13 4.18 33.62
CA ALA A 53 -14.40 3.21 34.68
C ALA A 53 -14.56 1.81 34.11
N ALA A 54 -15.30 1.66 33.01
CA ALA A 54 -15.50 0.37 32.35
C ALA A 54 -14.35 -0.01 31.39
N GLY A 55 -13.46 0.93 31.07
CA GLY A 55 -12.33 0.68 30.17
C GLY A 55 -12.73 0.52 28.69
N ILE A 56 -13.96 0.84 28.33
CA ILE A 56 -14.50 0.75 26.96
C ILE A 56 -14.49 2.11 26.25
N GLY A 57 -14.61 2.12 24.93
CA GLY A 57 -14.69 3.35 24.14
C GLY A 57 -14.39 3.08 22.67
N GLY A 58 -14.54 4.11 21.85
CA GLY A 58 -14.46 3.94 20.40
C GLY A 58 -14.87 5.19 19.65
N ASP A 59 -15.56 4.98 18.54
CA ASP A 59 -16.16 5.99 17.70
C ASP A 59 -17.68 6.16 17.98
N PRO A 60 -18.40 7.06 17.28
CA PRO A 60 -19.82 7.28 17.52
C PRO A 60 -20.70 6.05 17.31
N LEU A 61 -20.34 5.14 16.40
CA LEU A 61 -21.09 3.91 16.17
C LEU A 61 -20.88 2.92 17.32
N ASP A 62 -19.66 2.85 17.86
CA ASP A 62 -19.37 2.09 19.07
C ASP A 62 -20.17 2.61 20.27
N LEU A 63 -20.37 3.94 20.36
CA LEU A 63 -21.20 4.52 21.43
C LEU A 63 -22.66 4.10 21.29
N ILE A 64 -23.22 4.18 20.08
CA ILE A 64 -24.59 3.72 19.79
C ILE A 64 -24.74 2.25 20.16
N ALA A 65 -23.76 1.42 19.76
CA ALA A 65 -23.79 0.00 20.06
C ALA A 65 -23.74 -0.29 21.56
N ALA A 66 -22.87 0.42 22.29
CA ALA A 66 -22.76 0.29 23.74
C ALA A 66 -24.05 0.73 24.46
N CYS A 67 -24.65 1.85 24.05
CA CYS A 67 -25.84 2.39 24.72
C CYS A 67 -27.14 1.67 24.38
N LEU A 68 -27.32 1.20 23.14
CA LEU A 68 -28.64 0.76 22.64
C LEU A 68 -28.75 -0.72 22.30
N THR A 69 -27.64 -1.39 21.94
CA THR A 69 -27.69 -2.74 21.35
C THR A 69 -26.82 -3.75 22.09
N GLY A 70 -26.22 -3.39 23.22
CA GLY A 70 -25.32 -4.28 23.96
C GLY A 70 -24.07 -4.66 23.17
N GLY A 71 -23.65 -3.83 22.22
CA GLY A 71 -22.48 -4.06 21.38
C GLY A 71 -22.76 -4.61 19.98
N ASP A 72 -24.02 -4.88 19.61
CA ASP A 72 -24.35 -5.28 18.24
C ASP A 72 -24.22 -4.08 17.27
N LEU A 73 -23.11 -4.06 16.52
CA LEU A 73 -22.81 -3.04 15.52
C LEU A 73 -23.80 -3.02 14.34
N LYS A 74 -24.41 -4.15 13.99
CA LYS A 74 -25.37 -4.23 12.87
C LYS A 74 -26.64 -3.49 13.21
N ASP A 75 -27.15 -3.69 14.42
CA ASP A 75 -28.35 -2.99 14.88
C ASP A 75 -28.05 -1.53 15.22
N ALA A 76 -26.85 -1.23 15.75
CA ALA A 76 -26.38 0.14 15.91
C ALA A 76 -26.31 0.89 14.58
N PHE A 77 -25.84 0.24 13.51
CA PHE A 77 -25.79 0.81 12.17
C PHE A 77 -27.18 1.11 11.63
N LYS A 78 -28.14 0.19 11.78
CA LYS A 78 -29.54 0.44 11.37
C LYS A 78 -30.14 1.63 12.11
N TRP A 79 -29.93 1.69 13.43
CA TRP A 79 -30.39 2.80 14.24
C TRP A 79 -29.75 4.12 13.79
N ALA A 80 -28.43 4.13 13.56
CA ALA A 80 -27.71 5.30 13.08
C ALA A 80 -28.19 5.79 11.71
N CYS A 81 -28.46 4.88 10.77
CA CYS A 81 -29.05 5.22 9.47
C CYS A 81 -30.42 5.88 9.63
N ASN A 82 -31.28 5.31 10.47
CA ASN A 82 -32.60 5.89 10.75
C ASN A 82 -32.48 7.28 11.39
N TRP A 83 -31.62 7.41 12.41
CA TRP A 83 -31.35 8.68 13.10
C TRP A 83 -30.79 9.76 12.17
N LEU A 84 -29.92 9.39 11.23
CA LEU A 84 -29.37 10.29 10.22
C LEU A 84 -30.31 10.53 9.02
N GLY A 85 -31.47 9.88 8.96
CA GLY A 85 -32.38 9.96 7.82
C GLY A 85 -31.83 9.35 6.53
N ILE A 86 -30.89 8.39 6.64
CA ILE A 86 -30.29 7.71 5.48
C ILE A 86 -31.21 6.58 5.03
N SER A 87 -31.76 6.71 3.82
CA SER A 87 -32.58 5.66 3.21
C SER A 87 -31.75 4.43 2.83
N ASN A 88 -32.38 3.26 2.81
CA ASN A 88 -31.74 2.03 2.32
C ASN A 88 -31.25 2.18 0.87
N GLU A 89 -31.98 2.92 0.04
CA GLU A 89 -31.59 3.26 -1.33
C GLU A 89 -30.25 4.03 -1.38
N THR A 90 -30.07 5.02 -0.49
CA THR A 90 -28.81 5.78 -0.39
C THR A 90 -27.63 4.87 -0.03
N VAL A 91 -27.86 3.89 0.85
CA VAL A 91 -26.82 2.91 1.24
C VAL A 91 -26.43 2.04 0.06
N GLU A 92 -27.41 1.51 -0.68
CA GLU A 92 -27.16 0.65 -1.84
C GLU A 92 -26.45 1.38 -2.98
N ILE A 93 -26.83 2.62 -3.29
CA ILE A 93 -26.13 3.45 -4.28
C ILE A 93 -24.65 3.62 -3.89
N ARG A 94 -24.37 3.99 -2.63
CA ARG A 94 -22.99 4.15 -2.16
C ARG A 94 -22.20 2.85 -2.18
N ARG A 95 -22.83 1.72 -1.86
CA ARG A 95 -22.19 0.39 -1.96
C ARG A 95 -21.81 0.08 -3.40
N ALA A 96 -22.72 0.29 -4.35
CA ALA A 96 -22.46 0.09 -5.77
C ALA A 96 -21.32 0.99 -6.27
N GLU A 97 -21.28 2.26 -5.87
CA GLU A 97 -20.19 3.18 -6.22
C GLU A 97 -18.83 2.72 -5.67
N ILE A 98 -18.78 2.26 -4.41
CA ILE A 98 -17.54 1.74 -3.79
C ILE A 98 -17.07 0.50 -4.53
N GLN A 99 -17.98 -0.43 -4.84
CA GLN A 99 -17.67 -1.65 -5.58
C GLN A 99 -17.16 -1.34 -6.99
N GLN A 100 -17.83 -0.42 -7.71
CA GLN A 100 -17.42 0.00 -9.04
C GLN A 100 -16.02 0.64 -9.02
N LYS A 101 -15.74 1.52 -8.05
CA LYS A 101 -14.41 2.14 -7.88
C LYS A 101 -13.35 1.11 -7.55
N ALA A 102 -13.66 0.14 -6.69
CA ALA A 102 -12.74 -0.94 -6.34
C ALA A 102 -12.41 -1.81 -7.55
N GLU A 103 -13.40 -2.14 -8.38
CA GLU A 103 -13.19 -2.94 -9.59
C GLU A 103 -12.36 -2.18 -10.62
N ILE A 104 -12.63 -0.89 -10.85
CA ILE A 104 -11.81 -0.03 -11.73
C ILE A 104 -10.36 0.00 -11.23
N CYS A 105 -10.15 0.24 -9.93
CA CYS A 105 -8.82 0.29 -9.33
C CYS A 105 -8.07 -1.06 -9.48
N LYS A 106 -8.78 -2.18 -9.33
CA LYS A 106 -8.23 -3.51 -9.52
C LYS A 106 -7.81 -3.75 -10.98
N VAL A 107 -8.68 -3.44 -11.94
CA VAL A 107 -8.39 -3.58 -13.37
C VAL A 107 -7.20 -2.70 -13.77
N GLU A 108 -7.14 -1.46 -13.30
CA GLU A 108 -6.00 -0.57 -13.53
C GLU A 108 -4.71 -1.13 -12.94
N ALA A 109 -4.75 -1.64 -11.71
CA ALA A 109 -3.58 -2.24 -11.06
C ALA A 109 -3.07 -3.48 -11.81
N GLU A 110 -3.97 -4.33 -12.30
CA GLU A 110 -3.65 -5.49 -13.13
C GLU A 110 -3.03 -5.08 -14.47
N GLN A 111 -3.62 -4.10 -15.17
CA GLN A 111 -3.06 -3.56 -16.41
C GLN A 111 -1.67 -2.94 -16.20
N GLN A 112 -1.48 -2.19 -15.12
CA GLN A 112 -0.17 -1.63 -14.77
C GLN A 112 0.85 -2.74 -14.48
N ALA A 113 0.46 -3.80 -13.78
CA ALA A 113 1.33 -4.95 -13.52
C ALA A 113 1.75 -5.63 -14.84
N GLN A 114 0.81 -5.86 -15.75
CA GLN A 114 1.09 -6.43 -17.07
C GLN A 114 2.03 -5.53 -17.89
N ARG A 115 1.80 -4.20 -17.90
CA ARG A 115 2.68 -3.23 -18.58
C ARG A 115 4.10 -3.24 -17.99
N ARG A 116 4.25 -3.36 -16.67
CA ARG A 116 5.58 -3.47 -16.04
C ARG A 116 6.33 -4.72 -16.49
N VAL A 117 5.65 -5.87 -16.52
CA VAL A 117 6.22 -7.15 -16.98
C VAL A 117 6.63 -7.05 -18.45
N MET A 118 5.73 -6.57 -19.32
CA MET A 118 6.00 -6.39 -20.75
C MET A 118 7.20 -5.47 -20.97
N ARG A 119 7.23 -4.31 -20.32
CA ARG A 119 8.35 -3.36 -20.43
C ARG A 119 9.67 -3.96 -19.97
N ALA A 120 9.67 -4.74 -18.88
CA ALA A 120 10.88 -5.42 -18.42
C ALA A 120 11.37 -6.42 -19.47
N ARG A 121 10.47 -7.24 -20.01
CA ARG A 121 10.78 -8.17 -21.10
C ARG A 121 11.34 -7.45 -22.33
N ASP A 122 10.73 -6.34 -22.73
CA ASP A 122 11.17 -5.55 -23.89
C ASP A 122 12.58 -5.00 -23.70
N PHE A 123 12.90 -4.48 -22.50
CA PHE A 123 14.25 -4.02 -22.17
C PHE A 123 15.28 -5.15 -22.28
N TRP A 124 14.96 -6.34 -21.78
CA TRP A 124 15.86 -7.48 -21.91
C TRP A 124 15.99 -7.94 -23.36
N MET A 125 14.89 -8.04 -24.10
CA MET A 125 14.91 -8.45 -25.52
C MET A 125 15.71 -7.49 -26.41
N ALA A 126 15.68 -6.19 -26.11
CA ALA A 126 16.43 -5.16 -26.83
C ALA A 126 17.94 -5.14 -26.50
N ALA A 127 18.35 -5.73 -25.38
CA ALA A 127 19.76 -5.81 -24.98
C ALA A 127 20.53 -6.87 -25.79
N GLN A 128 21.84 -6.67 -25.90
CA GLN A 128 22.75 -7.52 -26.66
C GLN A 128 22.83 -8.91 -26.00
N SER A 129 22.52 -9.95 -26.77
CA SER A 129 22.53 -11.34 -26.30
C SER A 129 23.93 -11.93 -26.24
N ASP A 130 24.82 -11.54 -27.16
CA ASP A 130 26.23 -11.87 -27.04
C ASP A 130 26.89 -10.89 -26.08
N ILE A 131 27.42 -11.44 -24.99
CA ILE A 131 28.11 -10.68 -23.95
C ILE A 131 29.63 -10.85 -24.03
N THR A 132 30.15 -11.58 -25.03
CA THR A 132 31.58 -11.82 -25.21
C THR A 132 32.32 -10.50 -25.46
N GLY A 133 33.43 -10.28 -24.75
CA GLY A 133 34.20 -9.03 -24.85
C GLY A 133 33.52 -7.79 -24.25
N THR A 134 32.35 -7.93 -23.63
CA THR A 134 31.63 -6.82 -23.02
C THR A 134 32.04 -6.60 -21.55
N PRO A 135 31.71 -5.44 -20.96
CA PRO A 135 31.82 -5.22 -19.51
C PRO A 135 31.17 -6.32 -18.66
N VAL A 136 30.08 -6.93 -19.15
CA VAL A 136 29.38 -8.02 -18.45
C VAL A 136 30.25 -9.27 -18.39
N ALA A 137 30.91 -9.65 -19.48
CA ALA A 137 31.82 -10.80 -19.48
C ALA A 137 33.00 -10.58 -18.51
N ALA A 138 33.60 -9.39 -18.50
CA ALA A 138 34.68 -9.06 -17.57
C ALA A 138 34.20 -9.09 -16.10
N TYR A 139 33.00 -8.56 -15.82
CA TYR A 139 32.39 -8.61 -14.49
C TYR A 139 32.12 -10.06 -14.04
N LEU A 140 31.57 -10.91 -14.91
CA LEU A 140 31.33 -12.33 -14.61
C LEU A 140 32.63 -13.09 -14.39
N HIS A 141 33.66 -12.84 -15.20
CA HIS A 141 34.98 -13.45 -15.02
C HIS A 141 35.59 -13.08 -13.66
N GLY A 142 35.52 -11.81 -13.26
CA GLY A 142 35.95 -11.37 -11.92
C GLY A 142 35.14 -11.98 -10.77
N ARG A 143 33.98 -12.58 -11.06
CA ARG A 143 33.14 -13.34 -10.13
C ARG A 143 33.39 -14.85 -10.20
N GLY A 144 34.40 -15.31 -10.93
CA GLY A 144 34.74 -16.72 -11.12
C GLY A 144 33.85 -17.44 -12.14
N ILE A 145 33.09 -16.71 -12.95
CA ILE A 145 32.22 -17.26 -13.99
C ILE A 145 32.90 -17.06 -15.34
N ASP A 146 33.57 -18.10 -15.81
CA ASP A 146 34.29 -18.11 -17.08
C ASP A 146 33.39 -18.59 -18.22
N LEU A 147 33.00 -17.67 -19.10
CA LEU A 147 32.11 -17.96 -20.24
C LEU A 147 32.72 -18.94 -21.24
N GLN A 148 34.05 -18.98 -21.39
CA GLN A 148 34.72 -19.90 -22.33
C GLN A 148 34.53 -21.36 -21.92
N LYS A 149 34.46 -21.62 -20.61
CA LYS A 149 34.24 -22.96 -20.06
C LYS A 149 32.79 -23.44 -20.18
N LEU A 150 31.85 -22.52 -20.41
CA LEU A 150 30.41 -22.82 -20.51
C LEU A 150 29.97 -23.20 -21.92
N GLY A 151 30.83 -23.05 -22.94
CA GLY A 151 30.52 -23.33 -24.34
C GLY A 151 29.65 -22.25 -25.01
N HIS A 152 28.71 -21.65 -24.28
CA HIS A 152 27.96 -20.48 -24.70
C HIS A 152 27.63 -19.56 -23.51
N ALA A 153 27.39 -18.28 -23.78
CA ALA A 153 26.89 -17.36 -22.77
C ALA A 153 25.50 -17.81 -22.25
N PRO A 154 25.20 -17.67 -20.94
CA PRO A 154 23.86 -17.96 -20.44
C PRO A 154 22.82 -17.08 -21.11
N GLY A 155 21.85 -17.66 -21.81
CA GLY A 155 20.85 -16.92 -22.59
C GLY A 155 20.01 -15.95 -21.77
N ALA A 156 19.92 -16.14 -20.45
CA ALA A 156 19.24 -15.25 -19.51
C ALA A 156 19.98 -13.93 -19.27
N ILE A 157 21.30 -13.86 -19.51
CA ILE A 157 22.14 -12.70 -19.24
C ILE A 157 22.40 -11.96 -20.55
N ARG A 158 22.21 -10.63 -20.53
CA ARG A 158 22.41 -9.75 -21.68
C ARG A 158 23.14 -8.48 -21.28
N PHE A 159 23.72 -7.80 -22.27
CA PHE A 159 24.45 -6.56 -22.10
C PHE A 159 23.68 -5.37 -22.67
N ALA A 160 23.47 -4.35 -21.84
CA ALA A 160 22.96 -3.04 -22.26
C ALA A 160 24.08 -2.00 -22.15
N PRO A 161 24.61 -1.46 -23.27
CA PRO A 161 25.77 -0.56 -23.24
C PRO A 161 25.48 0.81 -22.61
N ALA A 162 24.24 1.29 -22.72
CA ALA A 162 23.84 2.63 -22.28
C ALA A 162 22.49 2.58 -21.55
N GLN A 163 22.45 1.90 -20.40
CA GLN A 163 21.24 1.76 -19.61
C GLN A 163 21.12 2.92 -18.61
N TYR A 164 20.06 3.70 -18.75
CA TYR A 164 19.83 4.89 -17.93
C TYR A 164 19.76 4.58 -16.43
N CYS A 165 20.53 5.32 -15.63
CA CYS A 165 20.59 5.24 -14.18
C CYS A 165 20.01 6.52 -13.57
N THR A 166 18.91 6.39 -12.83
CA THR A 166 18.21 7.53 -12.22
C THR A 166 18.99 8.18 -11.08
N GLU A 167 19.89 7.44 -10.43
CA GLU A 167 20.69 7.94 -9.29
C GLU A 167 21.71 9.01 -9.72
N ILE A 168 22.22 8.90 -10.94
CA ILE A 168 23.23 9.82 -11.50
C ILE A 168 22.74 10.56 -12.75
N ASP A 169 21.46 10.42 -13.10
CA ASP A 169 20.82 11.01 -14.28
C ASP A 169 21.60 10.79 -15.59
N ALA A 170 22.16 9.59 -15.78
CA ALA A 170 23.04 9.29 -16.91
C ALA A 170 23.01 7.80 -17.31
N PRO A 171 23.33 7.46 -18.58
CA PRO A 171 23.46 6.07 -19.01
C PRO A 171 24.76 5.43 -18.49
N LEU A 172 24.67 4.17 -18.06
CA LEU A 172 25.80 3.34 -17.68
C LEU A 172 25.72 1.96 -18.36
N PRO A 173 26.85 1.28 -18.59
CA PRO A 173 26.87 -0.13 -18.95
C PRO A 173 26.10 -0.95 -17.91
N ALA A 174 25.25 -1.88 -18.34
CA ALA A 174 24.50 -2.72 -17.41
C ALA A 174 24.39 -4.17 -17.87
N MET A 175 24.41 -5.07 -16.89
CA MET A 175 24.01 -6.46 -17.04
C MET A 175 22.51 -6.57 -16.79
N LEU A 176 21.79 -7.17 -17.73
CA LEU A 176 20.37 -7.50 -17.59
C LEU A 176 20.21 -9.02 -17.49
N ALA A 177 19.68 -9.49 -16.36
CA ALA A 177 19.38 -10.91 -16.14
C ALA A 177 17.87 -11.14 -16.10
N ALA A 178 17.35 -11.99 -16.98
CA ALA A 178 15.95 -12.36 -16.99
C ALA A 178 15.57 -13.18 -15.74
N ILE A 179 14.45 -12.82 -15.13
CA ILE A 179 13.74 -13.60 -14.11
C ILE A 179 12.55 -14.24 -14.82
N THR A 180 12.53 -15.56 -14.87
CA THR A 180 11.48 -16.32 -15.54
C THR A 180 10.57 -17.01 -14.55
N ASN A 181 9.32 -17.23 -14.95
CA ASN A 181 8.40 -18.08 -14.22
C ASN A 181 8.57 -19.56 -14.63
N LEU A 182 7.75 -20.45 -14.06
CA LEU A 182 7.83 -21.90 -14.32
C LEU A 182 7.53 -22.27 -15.79
N GLU A 183 6.86 -21.40 -16.54
CA GLU A 183 6.63 -21.60 -17.97
C GLU A 183 7.74 -20.98 -18.86
N GLY A 184 8.84 -20.49 -18.26
CA GLY A 184 9.96 -19.90 -18.98
C GLY A 184 9.71 -18.47 -19.50
N ARG A 185 8.61 -17.82 -19.11
CA ARG A 185 8.31 -16.43 -19.51
C ARG A 185 9.09 -15.45 -18.65
N CYS A 186 9.77 -14.49 -19.29
CA CYS A 186 10.42 -13.38 -18.59
C CYS A 186 9.36 -12.47 -17.93
N VAL A 187 9.33 -12.47 -16.59
CA VAL A 187 8.37 -11.70 -15.77
C VAL A 187 9.01 -10.47 -15.13
N ALA A 188 10.34 -10.50 -14.98
CA ALA A 188 11.10 -9.40 -14.46
C ALA A 188 12.55 -9.45 -14.96
N VAL A 189 13.28 -8.35 -14.80
CA VAL A 189 14.68 -8.24 -15.19
C VAL A 189 15.47 -7.67 -14.04
N HIS A 190 16.44 -8.43 -13.56
CA HIS A 190 17.43 -7.93 -12.62
C HIS A 190 18.50 -7.16 -13.40
N GLN A 191 18.52 -5.86 -13.17
CA GLN A 191 19.47 -4.92 -13.75
C GLN A 191 20.60 -4.66 -12.76
N THR A 192 21.85 -4.69 -13.26
CA THR A 192 23.04 -4.30 -12.49
C THR A 192 23.87 -3.34 -13.32
N TRP A 193 23.99 -2.10 -12.87
CA TRP A 193 24.90 -1.14 -13.51
C TRP A 193 26.34 -1.48 -13.17
N LEU A 194 27.22 -1.37 -14.16
CA LEU A 194 28.62 -1.70 -14.08
C LEU A 194 29.48 -0.45 -14.23
N GLY A 195 30.61 -0.44 -13.53
CA GLY A 195 31.61 0.61 -13.59
C GLY A 195 33.01 0.02 -13.55
N GLN A 196 33.98 0.74 -14.09
CA GLN A 196 35.38 0.31 -14.07
C GLN A 196 36.13 1.03 -12.93
N HIS A 197 36.73 0.25 -12.03
CA HIS A 197 37.48 0.76 -10.88
C HIS A 197 38.77 -0.03 -10.72
N GLY A 198 39.92 0.66 -10.68
CA GLY A 198 41.22 -0.01 -10.59
C GLY A 198 41.51 -0.99 -11.74
N GLY A 199 41.00 -0.68 -12.94
CA GLY A 199 41.11 -1.54 -14.13
C GLY A 199 40.11 -2.71 -14.19
N GLN A 200 39.37 -2.98 -13.12
CA GLN A 200 38.41 -4.08 -13.05
C GLN A 200 36.97 -3.60 -13.25
N TRP A 201 36.16 -4.42 -13.93
CA TRP A 201 34.72 -4.20 -14.03
C TRP A 201 34.01 -4.74 -12.78
N THR A 202 33.38 -3.84 -12.04
CA THR A 202 32.57 -4.18 -10.87
C THR A 202 31.18 -3.60 -11.01
N LYS A 203 30.33 -3.78 -10.00
CA LYS A 203 29.13 -2.94 -9.87
C LYS A 203 29.55 -1.48 -9.85
N ALA A 204 28.76 -0.62 -10.48
CA ALA A 204 28.96 0.82 -10.39
C ALA A 204 28.89 1.27 -8.92
N LYS A 205 29.68 2.28 -8.56
CA LYS A 205 29.62 2.92 -7.24
C LYS A 205 28.37 3.79 -7.14
N LEU A 206 27.27 3.13 -6.79
CA LEU A 206 25.95 3.68 -6.59
C LEU A 206 25.42 3.23 -5.22
N GLU A 207 24.49 3.96 -4.63
CA GLU A 207 23.72 3.52 -3.47
C GLU A 207 22.91 2.27 -3.80
N LEU A 208 22.25 2.26 -4.97
CA LEU A 208 21.46 1.14 -5.47
C LEU A 208 22.00 0.65 -6.83
N PRO A 209 23.13 -0.07 -6.86
CA PRO A 209 23.73 -0.54 -8.10
C PRO A 209 22.94 -1.65 -8.80
N LYS A 210 21.83 -2.08 -8.20
CA LYS A 210 20.95 -3.13 -8.68
C LYS A 210 19.51 -2.69 -8.57
N LYS A 211 18.70 -3.03 -9.57
CA LYS A 211 17.26 -2.80 -9.58
C LYS A 211 16.55 -3.94 -10.28
N VAL A 212 15.33 -4.24 -9.87
CA VAL A 212 14.47 -5.17 -10.61
C VAL A 212 13.40 -4.38 -11.35
N LEU A 213 13.29 -4.62 -12.66
CA LEU A 213 12.21 -4.15 -13.50
C LEU A 213 11.16 -5.25 -13.64
N GLY A 214 9.88 -4.89 -13.72
CA GLY A 214 8.79 -5.87 -13.84
C GLY A 214 8.19 -6.25 -12.51
N GLY A 215 7.59 -7.44 -12.45
CA GLY A 215 6.92 -7.94 -11.26
C GLY A 215 6.90 -9.46 -11.25
N PHE A 216 7.29 -10.02 -10.13
CA PHE A 216 7.26 -11.45 -9.86
C PHE A 216 6.74 -11.62 -8.43
N ARG A 217 5.84 -12.57 -8.23
CA ARG A 217 5.28 -12.97 -6.94
C ARG A 217 5.50 -14.46 -6.79
#